data_AF-A0A4R3I984-F1
#
_entry.id   AF-A0A4R3I984-F1
#
_cell.length_a   1.000
_cell.length_b   1.000
_cell.length_c   1.000
_cell.angle_alpha   90.00
_cell.angle_beta   90.00
_cell.angle_gamma   90.00
#
_symmetry.space_group_name_H-M   'P 1'
#
loop_
_entity.id
_entity.type
_entity.pdbx_description
1 polymer ?
#
loop_
_entity_poly.entity_id
_entity_poly.type
_entity_poly.pdbx_seq_one_letter_code
_entity_poly.pdbx_strand_id
1 'polypeptide(L)'
;MVTLEMVDAGVKIATGMLVSGMFFLFYLKRHSSLDSRRDAEIQRRRELFEQVAANVGRVHYVYQQYLALATEFTRYGQHWPRARRDELARVGDELANVFHDLTEAESTLLLLGEKRLERSLRIYGAKIVNLRRQIYAEKQQLSGEEIHLLDDIKKEISQLKEGFFDALSMRYMPKKATN
;
A
#
# COMPACT_ATOMS: atom_id res chain seq x y z
N MET A 1 61.24 35.35 -26.61
CA MET A 1 61.18 36.01 -25.28
C MET A 1 59.75 35.91 -24.80
N VAL A 2 59.53 35.30 -23.63
CA VAL A 2 58.21 35.36 -22.98
C VAL A 2 58.06 36.81 -22.50
N THR A 3 57.07 37.53 -23.01
CA THR A 3 56.80 38.90 -22.56
C THR A 3 56.07 38.81 -21.21
N LEU A 4 56.38 39.71 -20.27
CA LEU A 4 55.72 39.77 -18.95
C LEU A 4 54.19 39.79 -19.06
N GLU A 5 53.66 40.37 -20.14
CA GLU A 5 52.23 40.45 -20.44
C GLU A 5 51.58 39.08 -20.68
N MET A 6 52.29 38.13 -21.32
CA MET A 6 51.77 36.77 -21.51
C MET A 6 51.68 36.01 -20.17
N VAL A 7 52.60 36.27 -19.25
CA VAL A 7 52.59 35.67 -17.91
C VAL A 7 51.42 36.23 -17.09
N ASP A 8 51.20 37.55 -17.11
CA ASP A 8 50.08 38.19 -16.40
C ASP A 8 48.71 37.73 -16.94
N ALA A 9 48.56 37.63 -18.25
CA ALA A 9 47.35 37.10 -18.88
C ALA A 9 47.10 35.63 -18.49
N GLY A 10 48.15 34.79 -18.49
CA GLY A 10 48.07 33.40 -18.06
C GLY A 10 47.62 33.26 -16.60
N VAL A 11 48.16 34.08 -15.70
CA VAL A 11 47.80 34.07 -14.27
C VAL A 11 46.34 34.47 -14.06
N LYS A 12 45.83 35.49 -14.75
CA LYS A 12 44.43 35.93 -14.63
C LYS A 12 43.45 34.87 -15.12
N ILE A 13 43.75 34.23 -16.24
CA ILE A 13 42.91 33.15 -16.80
C ILE A 13 42.91 31.93 -15.86
N ALA A 14 44.08 31.53 -15.37
CA ALA A 14 44.20 30.42 -14.40
C ALA A 14 43.43 30.70 -13.11
N THR A 15 43.48 31.94 -12.62
CA THR A 15 42.75 32.36 -11.42
C THR A 15 41.24 32.31 -11.65
N GLY A 16 40.75 32.80 -12.79
CA GLY A 16 39.33 32.71 -13.14
C GLY A 16 38.82 31.27 -13.26
N MET A 17 39.61 30.38 -13.85
CA MET A 17 39.27 28.96 -13.96
C MET A 17 39.22 28.26 -12.59
N LEU A 18 40.18 28.55 -11.70
CA LEU A 18 40.19 27.98 -10.34
C LEU A 18 38.99 28.45 -9.52
N VAL A 19 38.68 29.74 -9.57
CA VAL A 19 37.54 30.30 -8.85
C VAL A 19 36.23 29.72 -9.37
N SER A 20 36.04 29.67 -10.70
CA SER A 20 34.85 29.09 -11.32
C SER A 20 34.70 27.59 -11.00
N GLY A 21 35.78 26.82 -11.07
CA GLY A 21 35.79 25.39 -10.70
C GLY A 21 35.44 25.17 -9.22
N MET A 22 35.95 26.01 -8.32
CA MET A 22 35.66 25.92 -6.90
C MET A 22 34.19 26.23 -6.58
N PHE A 23 33.62 27.27 -7.21
CA PHE A 23 32.19 27.57 -7.08
C PHE A 23 31.31 26.47 -7.68
N PHE A 24 31.70 25.90 -8.82
CA PHE A 24 30.97 24.79 -9.45
C PHE A 24 30.97 23.55 -8.56
N LEU A 25 32.10 23.17 -7.96
CA LEU A 25 32.18 22.04 -7.04
C LEU A 25 31.37 22.29 -5.76
N PHE A 26 31.39 23.51 -5.22
CA PHE A 26 30.59 23.87 -4.06
C PHE A 26 29.08 23.82 -4.36
N TYR A 27 28.68 24.32 -5.54
CA TYR A 27 27.31 24.24 -6.03
C TYR A 27 26.86 22.78 -6.20
N LEU A 28 27.68 21.95 -6.85
CA LEU A 28 27.39 20.53 -7.08
C LEU A 28 27.27 19.75 -5.76
N LYS A 29 28.17 20.01 -4.79
CA LYS A 29 28.15 19.38 -3.47
C LYS A 29 26.92 19.78 -2.65
N ARG A 30 26.45 21.03 -2.79
CA ARG A 30 25.24 21.49 -2.11
C ARG A 30 23.98 20.93 -2.77
N HIS A 31 23.93 20.90 -4.11
CA HIS A 31 22.81 20.32 -4.85
C HIS A 31 22.69 18.81 -4.65
N SER A 32 23.80 18.06 -4.67
CA SER A 32 23.78 16.62 -4.43
C SER A 32 23.25 16.26 -3.04
N SER A 33 23.53 17.10 -2.02
CA SER A 33 22.98 16.91 -0.67
C SER A 33 21.47 17.17 -0.57
N LEU A 34 20.93 18.07 -1.39
CA LEU A 34 19.49 18.36 -1.43
C LEU A 34 18.74 17.27 -2.21
N ASP A 35 19.28 16.82 -3.34
CA ASP A 35 18.72 15.70 -4.10
C ASP A 35 18.74 14.42 -3.25
N SER A 36 19.82 14.15 -2.52
CA SER A 36 19.90 13.00 -1.60
C SER A 36 18.81 13.00 -0.52
N ARG A 37 18.45 14.18 0.01
CA ARG A 37 17.36 14.30 1.00
C ARG A 37 15.99 14.05 0.38
N ARG A 38 15.77 14.57 -0.83
CA ARG A 38 14.51 14.38 -1.56
C ARG A 38 14.31 12.92 -1.96
N ASP A 39 15.39 12.26 -2.40
CA ASP A 39 15.37 10.84 -2.75
C ASP A 39 15.10 9.98 -1.51
N ALA A 40 15.69 10.33 -0.36
CA ALA A 40 15.42 9.64 0.91
C ALA A 40 13.95 9.78 1.36
N GLU A 41 13.34 10.96 1.19
CA GLU A 41 11.92 11.18 1.50
C GLU A 41 11.00 10.37 0.58
N ILE A 42 11.30 10.35 -0.73
CA ILE A 42 10.55 9.55 -1.71
C ILE A 42 10.67 8.07 -1.38
N GLN A 43 11.88 7.61 -1.03
CA GLN A 43 12.13 6.21 -0.68
C GLN A 43 11.35 5.81 0.58
N ARG A 44 11.39 6.64 1.64
CA ARG A 44 10.62 6.41 2.86
C ARG A 44 9.12 6.35 2.59
N ARG A 45 8.61 7.21 1.72
CA ARG A 45 7.19 7.19 1.33
C ARG A 45 6.82 5.90 0.59
N ARG A 46 7.71 5.39 -0.27
CA ARG A 46 7.52 4.10 -0.96
C ARG A 46 7.48 2.94 0.02
N GLU A 47 8.40 2.91 0.98
CA GLU A 47 8.43 1.88 2.03
C GLU A 47 7.12 1.87 2.83
N LEU A 48 6.58 3.04 3.17
CA LEU A 48 5.29 3.13 3.86
C LEU A 48 4.13 2.60 2.99
N PHE A 49 4.13 2.87 1.68
CA PHE A 49 3.13 2.30 0.77
C PHE A 49 3.29 0.79 0.59
N GLU A 50 4.53 0.27 0.57
CA GLU A 50 4.82 -1.17 0.56
C GLU A 50 4.33 -1.85 1.84
N GLN A 51 4.53 -1.22 2.99
CA GLN A 51 4.01 -1.69 4.27
C GLN A 51 2.47 -1.73 4.25
N VAL A 52 1.82 -0.67 3.76
CA VAL A 52 0.36 -0.64 3.58
C VAL A 52 -0.08 -1.79 2.67
N ALA A 53 0.57 -1.98 1.52
CA ALA A 53 0.26 -3.08 0.60
C ALA A 53 0.40 -4.46 1.27
N ALA A 54 1.46 -4.68 2.05
CA ALA A 54 1.71 -5.92 2.75
C ALA A 54 0.64 -6.21 3.82
N ASN A 55 0.28 -5.20 4.63
CA ASN A 55 -0.77 -5.32 5.64
C ASN A 55 -2.12 -5.69 5.01
N VAL A 56 -2.51 -5.00 3.93
CA VAL A 56 -3.75 -5.31 3.21
C VAL A 56 -3.71 -6.69 2.57
N GLY A 57 -2.57 -7.09 2.00
CA GLY A 57 -2.35 -8.43 1.44
C GLY A 57 -2.54 -9.54 2.48
N ARG A 58 -2.01 -9.36 3.69
CA ARG A 58 -2.17 -10.32 4.79
C ARG A 58 -3.63 -10.48 5.21
N VAL A 59 -4.34 -9.36 5.40
CA VAL A 59 -5.79 -9.38 5.70
C VAL A 59 -6.55 -10.12 4.60
N HIS A 60 -6.25 -9.84 3.33
CA HIS A 60 -6.92 -10.48 2.21
C HIS A 60 -6.67 -11.99 2.18
N TYR A 61 -5.45 -12.43 2.48
CA TYR A 61 -5.12 -13.85 2.51
C TYR A 61 -5.94 -14.62 3.56
N VAL A 62 -6.02 -14.10 4.79
CA VAL A 62 -6.84 -14.72 5.85
C VAL A 62 -8.33 -14.65 5.51
N TYR A 63 -8.78 -13.54 4.91
CA TYR A 63 -10.14 -13.41 4.39
C TYR A 63 -10.48 -14.49 3.35
N GLN A 64 -9.58 -14.80 2.41
CA GLN A 64 -9.82 -15.86 1.42
C GLN A 64 -9.96 -17.24 2.07
N GLN A 65 -9.15 -17.55 3.10
CA GLN A 65 -9.28 -18.78 3.86
C GLN A 65 -10.63 -18.85 4.58
N TYR A 66 -11.02 -17.77 5.24
CA TYR A 66 -12.33 -17.66 5.90
C TYR A 66 -13.48 -17.86 4.90
N LEU A 67 -13.40 -17.20 3.74
CA LEU A 67 -14.41 -17.28 2.70
C LEU A 67 -14.54 -18.70 2.14
N ALA A 68 -13.43 -19.40 1.90
CA ALA A 68 -13.45 -20.77 1.42
C ALA A 68 -14.21 -21.70 2.39
N LEU A 69 -13.92 -21.59 3.70
CA LEU A 69 -14.61 -22.34 4.74
C LEU A 69 -16.08 -21.91 4.87
N ALA A 70 -16.37 -20.63 4.74
CA ALA A 70 -17.75 -20.13 4.78
C ALA A 70 -18.57 -20.67 3.61
N THR A 71 -18.05 -20.66 2.38
CA THR A 71 -18.72 -21.25 1.21
C THR A 71 -18.88 -22.77 1.34
N GLU A 72 -17.93 -23.46 1.96
CA GLU A 72 -18.10 -24.87 2.30
C GLU A 72 -19.27 -25.04 3.30
N PHE A 73 -19.32 -24.23 4.35
CA PHE A 73 -20.41 -24.26 5.32
C PHE A 73 -21.78 -24.06 4.67
N THR A 74 -21.90 -23.06 3.78
CA THR A 74 -23.18 -22.74 3.12
C THR A 74 -23.67 -23.91 2.26
N ARG A 75 -22.75 -24.69 1.68
CA ARG A 75 -23.08 -25.86 0.85
C ARG A 75 -23.47 -27.10 1.65
N TYR A 76 -22.79 -27.38 2.77
CA TYR A 76 -23.02 -28.61 3.56
C TYR A 76 -24.03 -28.42 4.71
N GLY A 77 -24.26 -27.19 5.17
CA GLY A 77 -25.24 -26.84 6.19
C GLY A 77 -25.09 -27.66 7.47
N GLN A 78 -26.17 -28.30 7.91
CA GLN A 78 -26.21 -29.04 9.18
C GLN A 78 -25.34 -30.32 9.21
N HIS A 79 -25.02 -30.89 8.06
CA HIS A 79 -24.19 -32.11 7.96
C HIS A 79 -22.69 -31.82 8.10
N TRP A 80 -22.31 -30.55 8.27
CA TRP A 80 -20.90 -30.17 8.31
C TRP A 80 -20.19 -30.66 9.60
N PRO A 81 -19.01 -31.29 9.51
CA PRO A 81 -18.30 -31.83 10.67
C PRO A 81 -18.03 -30.77 11.74
N ARG A 82 -18.09 -31.17 13.03
CA ARG A 82 -17.77 -30.26 14.15
C ARG A 82 -16.35 -29.70 14.04
N ALA A 83 -15.37 -30.54 13.67
CA ALA A 83 -13.98 -30.12 13.47
C ALA A 83 -13.83 -28.96 12.46
N ARG A 84 -14.61 -28.97 11.36
CA ARG A 84 -14.61 -27.89 10.35
C ARG A 84 -15.29 -26.61 10.85
N ARG A 85 -16.33 -26.74 11.68
CA ARG A 85 -16.94 -25.58 12.37
C ARG A 85 -15.97 -24.90 13.33
N ASP A 86 -15.20 -25.70 14.07
CA ASP A 86 -14.17 -25.19 14.97
C ASP A 86 -13.04 -24.51 14.19
N GLU A 87 -12.69 -25.03 13.01
CA GLU A 87 -11.75 -24.39 12.07
C GLU A 87 -12.28 -23.04 11.56
N LEU A 88 -13.54 -22.97 11.12
CA LEU A 88 -14.16 -21.71 10.68
C LEU A 88 -14.16 -20.66 11.80
N ALA A 89 -14.47 -21.06 13.04
CA ALA A 89 -14.44 -20.16 14.18
C ALA A 89 -13.02 -19.63 14.44
N ARG A 90 -12.02 -20.52 14.40
CA ARG A 90 -10.61 -20.16 14.57
C ARG A 90 -10.12 -19.19 13.50
N VAL A 91 -10.40 -19.46 12.23
CA VAL A 91 -10.01 -18.57 11.12
C VAL A 91 -10.79 -17.26 11.18
N GLY A 92 -12.04 -17.27 11.66
CA GLY A 92 -12.82 -16.06 11.91
C GLY A 92 -12.21 -15.17 13.00
N ASP A 93 -11.62 -15.76 14.04
CA ASP A 93 -10.91 -15.03 15.09
C ASP A 93 -9.53 -14.55 14.61
N GLU A 94 -8.82 -15.37 13.83
CA GLU A 94 -7.59 -14.95 13.15
C GLU A 94 -7.83 -13.75 12.23
N LEU A 95 -8.90 -13.77 11.45
CA LEU A 95 -9.31 -12.65 10.61
C LEU A 95 -9.49 -11.39 11.46
N ALA A 96 -10.21 -11.49 12.58
CA ALA A 96 -10.42 -10.36 13.50
C ALA A 96 -9.11 -9.82 14.08
N ASN A 97 -8.14 -10.68 14.37
CA ASN A 97 -6.83 -10.27 14.86
C ASN A 97 -6.03 -9.53 13.77
N VAL A 98 -6.03 -10.06 12.54
CA VAL A 98 -5.30 -9.46 11.40
C VAL A 98 -5.96 -8.16 10.92
N PHE A 99 -7.22 -7.89 11.27
CA PHE A 99 -7.84 -6.57 11.04
C PHE A 99 -7.12 -5.41 11.75
N HIS A 100 -6.31 -5.69 12.77
CA HIS A 100 -5.40 -4.69 13.34
C HIS A 100 -4.44 -4.12 12.28
N ASP A 101 -3.89 -4.98 11.41
CA ASP A 101 -2.97 -4.59 10.33
C ASP A 101 -3.66 -3.64 9.33
N LEU A 102 -4.96 -3.83 9.09
CA LEU A 102 -5.77 -2.92 8.28
C LEU A 102 -5.89 -1.52 8.92
N THR A 103 -6.05 -1.48 10.24
CA THR A 103 -6.14 -0.23 11.03
C THR A 103 -4.81 0.52 11.04
N GLU A 104 -3.69 -0.22 11.13
CA GLU A 104 -2.34 0.34 11.01
C GLU A 104 -2.11 0.92 9.60
N ALA A 105 -2.57 0.21 8.56
CA ALA A 105 -2.51 0.69 7.18
C ALA A 105 -3.36 1.96 6.97
N GLU A 106 -4.57 2.03 7.52
CA GLU A 106 -5.40 3.24 7.51
C GLU A 106 -4.68 4.43 8.16
N SER A 107 -4.10 4.21 9.35
CA SER A 107 -3.36 5.24 10.09
C SER A 107 -2.14 5.74 9.31
N THR A 108 -1.42 4.83 8.67
CA THR A 108 -0.26 5.15 7.82
C THR A 108 -0.69 6.00 6.61
N LEU A 109 -1.80 5.65 5.95
CA LEU A 109 -2.34 6.44 4.84
C LEU A 109 -2.79 7.84 5.28
N LEU A 110 -3.33 8.00 6.49
CA LEU A 110 -3.64 9.32 7.06
C LEU A 110 -2.39 10.16 7.29
N LEU A 111 -1.33 9.56 7.82
CA LEU A 111 -0.03 10.24 8.01
C LEU A 111 0.59 10.70 6.69
N LEU A 112 0.39 9.91 5.62
CA LEU A 112 0.80 10.26 4.26
C LEU A 112 -0.12 11.29 3.57
N GLY A 113 -1.25 11.66 4.20
CA GLY A 113 -2.23 12.59 3.65
C GLY A 113 -3.16 11.99 2.58
N GLU A 114 -3.13 10.67 2.37
CA GLU A 114 -3.89 9.97 1.33
C GLU A 114 -5.32 9.61 1.78
N LYS A 115 -6.13 10.64 2.07
CA LYS A 115 -7.52 10.48 2.56
C LYS A 115 -8.43 9.64 1.65
N ARG A 116 -8.17 9.61 0.35
CA ARG A 116 -8.95 8.81 -0.61
C ARG A 116 -8.63 7.32 -0.47
N LEU A 117 -7.34 6.98 -0.37
CA LEU A 117 -6.89 5.60 -0.16
C LEU A 117 -7.35 5.08 1.19
N GLU A 118 -7.23 5.89 2.24
CA GLU A 118 -7.75 5.53 3.57
C GLU A 118 -9.26 5.22 3.53
N ARG A 119 -10.07 6.09 2.91
CA ARG A 119 -11.51 5.85 2.81
C ARG A 119 -11.83 4.57 2.04
N SER A 120 -11.14 4.33 0.93
CA SER A 120 -11.29 3.11 0.14
C SER A 120 -10.98 1.88 0.98
N LEU A 121 -9.91 1.94 1.79
CA LEU A 121 -9.50 0.86 2.65
C LEU A 121 -10.52 0.58 3.76
N ARG A 122 -11.08 1.63 4.36
CA ARG A 122 -12.14 1.51 5.36
C ARG A 122 -13.40 0.86 4.80
N ILE A 123 -13.82 1.24 3.58
CA ILE A 123 -14.98 0.64 2.91
C ILE A 123 -14.73 -0.86 2.67
N TYR A 124 -13.54 -1.21 2.18
CA TYR A 124 -13.11 -2.60 2.00
C TYR A 124 -13.18 -3.39 3.32
N GLY A 125 -12.61 -2.86 4.41
CA GLY A 125 -12.66 -3.49 5.73
C GLY A 125 -14.09 -3.67 6.26
N ALA A 126 -14.92 -2.65 6.15
CA ALA A 126 -16.31 -2.69 6.59
C ALA A 126 -17.13 -3.78 5.86
N LYS A 127 -16.88 -3.97 4.55
CA LYS A 127 -17.55 -5.02 3.77
C LYS A 127 -17.17 -6.42 4.23
N ILE A 128 -15.90 -6.67 4.53
CA ILE A 128 -15.46 -7.95 5.09
C ILE A 128 -16.09 -8.20 6.48
N VAL A 129 -16.13 -7.19 7.36
CA VAL A 129 -16.77 -7.33 8.67
C VAL A 129 -18.26 -7.64 8.55
N ASN A 130 -18.96 -6.98 7.62
CA ASN A 130 -20.37 -7.24 7.36
C ASN A 130 -20.61 -8.66 6.84
N LEU A 131 -19.79 -9.13 5.92
CA LEU A 131 -19.86 -10.51 5.43
C LEU A 131 -19.69 -11.52 6.58
N ARG A 132 -18.69 -11.34 7.44
CA ARG A 132 -18.49 -12.20 8.61
C ARG A 132 -19.76 -12.22 9.49
N ARG A 133 -20.36 -11.06 9.76
CA ARG A 133 -21.58 -10.98 10.57
C ARG A 133 -22.76 -11.74 9.95
N GLN A 134 -22.95 -11.65 8.64
CA GLN A 134 -24.02 -12.36 7.91
C GLN A 134 -23.85 -13.87 8.05
N ILE A 135 -22.65 -14.39 7.74
CA ILE A 135 -22.34 -15.83 7.85
C ILE A 135 -22.54 -16.36 9.29
N TYR A 136 -22.18 -15.57 10.30
CA TYR A 136 -22.39 -15.96 11.71
C TYR A 136 -23.87 -15.87 12.15
N ALA A 137 -24.68 -14.99 11.56
CA ALA A 137 -26.08 -14.80 11.88
C ALA A 137 -26.98 -15.87 11.22
N GLU A 138 -26.67 -16.27 9.98
CA GLU A 138 -27.44 -17.20 9.15
C GLU A 138 -27.25 -18.69 9.54
N LYS A 139 -26.96 -18.95 10.82
CA LYS A 139 -26.66 -20.27 11.40
C LYS A 139 -27.72 -21.38 11.17
N GLN A 140 -28.82 -21.16 10.45
CA GLN A 140 -29.93 -22.10 10.43
C GLN A 140 -30.39 -22.62 9.07
N GLN A 141 -30.22 -21.93 7.95
CA GLN A 141 -30.48 -22.46 6.59
C GLN A 141 -30.31 -21.31 5.62
N LEU A 142 -29.28 -21.36 4.78
CA LEU A 142 -29.14 -20.40 3.70
C LEU A 142 -30.08 -20.79 2.56
N SER A 143 -31.04 -19.94 2.24
CA SER A 143 -31.85 -19.98 1.02
C SER A 143 -30.93 -19.89 -0.21
N GLY A 144 -31.35 -20.47 -1.34
CA GLY A 144 -30.63 -20.28 -2.61
C GLY A 144 -30.45 -18.81 -3.01
N GLU A 145 -31.35 -17.94 -2.55
CA GLU A 145 -31.27 -16.49 -2.71
C GLU A 145 -30.11 -15.86 -1.89
N GLU A 146 -29.85 -16.37 -0.69
CA GLU A 146 -28.77 -15.89 0.18
C GLU A 146 -27.38 -16.33 -0.31
N ILE A 147 -27.31 -17.46 -1.03
CA ILE A 147 -26.07 -17.89 -1.72
C ILE A 147 -25.69 -16.88 -2.82
N HIS A 148 -26.66 -16.37 -3.58
CA HIS A 148 -26.41 -15.35 -4.61
C HIS A 148 -25.94 -14.03 -3.99
N LEU A 149 -26.51 -13.62 -2.85
CA LEU A 149 -26.06 -12.45 -2.11
C LEU A 149 -24.59 -12.58 -1.64
N LEU A 150 -24.19 -13.76 -1.18
CA LEU A 150 -22.82 -14.03 -0.77
C LEU A 150 -21.83 -13.88 -1.95
N ASP A 151 -22.20 -14.39 -3.13
CA ASP A 151 -21.39 -14.28 -4.34
C ASP A 151 -21.25 -12.82 -4.81
N ASP A 152 -22.30 -12.01 -4.68
CA ASP A 152 -22.25 -10.60 -5.03
C ASP A 152 -21.37 -9.80 -4.06
N ILE A 153 -21.45 -10.08 -2.76
CA ILE A 153 -20.57 -9.45 -1.77
C ILE A 153 -19.11 -9.85 -2.01
N LYS A 154 -18.84 -11.12 -2.36
CA LYS A 154 -17.50 -11.58 -2.73
C LYS A 154 -16.94 -10.82 -3.93
N LYS A 155 -17.75 -10.60 -4.96
CA LYS A 155 -17.35 -9.79 -6.13
C LYS A 155 -17.06 -8.35 -5.73
N GLU A 156 -17.92 -7.74 -4.91
CA GLU A 156 -17.75 -6.37 -4.44
C GLU A 156 -16.44 -6.20 -3.64
N ILE A 157 -16.14 -7.13 -2.73
CA ILE A 157 -14.89 -7.12 -1.95
C ILE A 157 -13.67 -7.26 -2.89
N SER A 158 -13.77 -8.09 -3.92
CA SER A 158 -12.70 -8.27 -4.91
C SER A 158 -12.47 -6.98 -5.73
N GLN A 159 -13.54 -6.32 -6.17
CA GLN A 159 -13.49 -5.04 -6.88
C GLN A 159 -12.91 -3.92 -6.00
N LEU A 160 -13.30 -3.86 -4.73
CA LEU A 160 -12.76 -2.89 -3.77
C LEU A 160 -11.26 -3.09 -3.56
N LYS A 161 -10.80 -4.36 -3.49
CA LYS A 161 -9.37 -4.67 -3.41
C LYS A 161 -8.64 -4.19 -4.67
N GLU A 162 -9.12 -4.55 -5.85
CA GLU A 162 -8.50 -4.15 -7.12
C GLU A 162 -8.42 -2.63 -7.24
N GLY A 163 -9.54 -1.93 -7.04
CA GLY A 163 -9.58 -0.47 -7.07
C GLY A 163 -8.65 0.19 -6.04
N PHE A 164 -8.49 -0.40 -4.86
CA PHE A 164 -7.53 0.06 -3.86
C PHE A 164 -6.09 -0.08 -4.35
N PHE A 165 -5.69 -1.25 -4.85
CA PHE A 165 -4.32 -1.48 -5.34
C PHE A 165 -4.01 -0.68 -6.61
N ASP A 166 -4.98 -0.48 -7.50
CA ASP A 166 -4.83 0.40 -8.66
C ASP A 166 -4.55 1.83 -8.21
N ALA A 167 -5.34 2.36 -7.27
CA ALA A 167 -5.12 3.69 -6.72
C ALA A 167 -3.78 3.81 -5.97
N LEU A 168 -3.37 2.76 -5.25
CA LEU A 168 -2.09 2.69 -4.54
C LEU A 168 -0.91 2.71 -5.52
N SER A 169 -0.99 1.95 -6.61
CA SER A 169 0.06 1.87 -7.64
C SER A 169 0.32 3.23 -8.30
N MET A 170 -0.75 4.00 -8.57
CA MET A 170 -0.67 5.35 -9.13
C MET A 170 0.03 6.34 -8.19
N ARG A 171 -0.01 6.11 -6.88
CA ARG A 171 0.72 6.91 -5.88
C ARG A 171 2.15 6.44 -5.67
N TYR A 172 2.39 5.14 -5.79
CA TYR A 172 3.69 4.51 -5.63
C TYR A 172 4.66 4.89 -6.78
N MET A 173 4.17 4.91 -8.01
CA MET A 173 4.90 5.39 -9.20
C MET A 173 4.27 6.67 -9.74
N PRO A 174 4.57 7.86 -9.18
CA PRO A 174 4.15 9.10 -9.83
C PRO A 174 4.78 9.14 -11.23
N LYS A 175 3.94 9.26 -12.27
CA LYS A 175 4.41 9.46 -13.65
C LYS A 175 5.49 10.54 -13.62
N LYS A 176 6.72 10.22 -14.06
CA LYS A 176 7.69 11.26 -14.41
C LYS A 176 6.97 12.20 -15.36
N ALA A 177 6.92 13.49 -15.02
CA ALA A 177 6.49 14.50 -15.97
C ALA A 177 7.36 14.30 -17.22
N THR A 178 6.75 13.83 -18.30
CA THR A 178 7.34 13.86 -19.63
C THR A 178 7.47 15.33 -19.96
N ASN A 179 8.68 15.87 -19.83
CA ASN A 179 9.06 17.14 -20.44
C ASN A 179 8.94 17.02 -21.97
#